data_AF-A0A846DYB2-F1
#
_entry.id   AF-A0A846DYB2-F1
#
_cell.length_a   1.000
_cell.length_b   1.000
_cell.length_c   1.000
_cell.angle_alpha   90.00
_cell.angle_beta   90.00
_cell.angle_gamma   90.00
#
_symmetry.space_group_name_H-M   'P 1'
#
loop_
_entity.id
_entity.type
_entity.pdbx_description
1 polymer ?
#
loop_
_entity_poly.entity_id
_entity_poly.type
_entity_poly.pdbx_seq_one_letter_code
_entity_poly.pdbx_strand_id
1 'polypeptide(L)'
;LFTGLYPLVFNEQYRKFGYIWGVYVEPDYRNQGIAKQLTHRTTDYLKSIGCTQALLNASPLGKPVYTHLGFTEANEMRLDLV
;
A
#
# COMPACT_ATOMS: atom_id res chain seq x y z
N LEU A 1 -36.85 -6.94 6.05
CA LEU A 1 -36.38 -5.81 5.21
C LEU A 1 -35.12 -5.26 5.86
N PHE A 2 -33.97 -5.51 5.25
CA PHE A 2 -32.65 -5.20 5.82
C PHE A 2 -32.36 -3.70 5.64
N THR A 3 -32.27 -2.95 6.74
CA THR A 3 -32.11 -1.49 6.77
C THR A 3 -30.66 -1.08 6.91
N GLY A 4 -30.05 -0.58 5.83
CA GLY A 4 -28.95 0.39 5.91
C GLY A 4 -27.53 -0.17 5.87
N LEU A 5 -27.08 -0.56 4.68
CA LEU A 5 -25.67 -0.87 4.35
C LEU A 5 -24.78 0.38 4.21
N TYR A 6 -25.09 1.51 4.85
CA TYR A 6 -24.36 2.77 4.62
C TYR A 6 -23.99 3.57 5.87
N PRO A 7 -22.98 3.13 6.64
CA PRO A 7 -22.07 4.03 7.36
C PRO A 7 -20.82 4.39 6.54
N LEU A 8 -20.62 3.78 5.36
CA LEU A 8 -19.40 3.93 4.54
C LEU A 8 -19.23 5.31 3.88
N VAL A 9 -20.26 6.15 3.85
CA VAL A 9 -20.30 7.34 2.97
C VAL A 9 -19.99 8.66 3.71
N PHE A 10 -19.86 8.68 5.04
CA PHE A 10 -19.80 9.94 5.80
C PHE A 10 -18.53 10.18 6.65
N ASN A 11 -17.48 9.36 6.54
CA ASN A 11 -16.27 9.61 7.33
C ASN A 11 -14.99 9.19 6.57
N GLU A 12 -14.07 10.16 6.37
CA GLU A 12 -12.71 9.97 5.84
C GLU A 12 -11.94 8.84 6.56
N GLN A 13 -12.34 8.48 7.78
CA GLN A 13 -11.73 7.43 8.60
C GLN A 13 -11.97 5.98 8.11
N TYR A 14 -12.90 5.70 7.19
CA TYR A 14 -13.22 4.30 6.86
C TYR A 14 -12.32 3.64 5.80
N ARG A 15 -11.58 4.43 5.00
CA ARG A 15 -10.60 3.91 4.03
C ARG A 15 -9.40 4.84 3.83
N LYS A 16 -8.63 5.06 4.90
CA LYS A 16 -7.39 5.83 4.82
C LYS A 16 -6.31 5.01 4.10
N PHE A 17 -6.13 5.24 2.80
CA PHE A 17 -5.10 4.57 2.03
C PHE A 17 -3.74 5.25 2.22
N GLY A 18 -2.71 4.44 2.49
CA GLY A 18 -1.33 4.87 2.39
C GLY A 18 -0.77 4.50 1.03
N TYR A 19 -0.13 5.43 0.34
CA TYR A 19 0.54 5.15 -0.93
C TYR A 19 2.05 5.08 -0.74
N ILE A 20 2.68 4.01 -1.22
CA ILE A 20 4.13 3.83 -1.18
C ILE A 20 4.67 4.12 -2.58
N TRP A 21 5.44 5.19 -2.70
CA TRP A 21 6.11 5.59 -3.94
C TRP A 21 7.62 5.67 -3.73
N GLY A 22 8.37 5.27 -4.74
CA GLY A 22 9.77 5.69 -4.90
C GLY A 22 10.76 4.80 -4.17
N VAL A 23 10.37 3.56 -3.84
CA VAL A 23 11.30 2.59 -3.23
C VAL A 23 12.42 2.29 -4.22
N TYR A 24 13.65 2.67 -3.84
CA TYR A 24 14.85 2.48 -4.63
C TYR A 24 15.99 1.92 -3.76
N VAL A 25 16.81 1.07 -4.38
CA VAL A 25 18.06 0.56 -3.80
C VAL A 25 19.13 0.60 -4.89
N GLU A 26 20.24 1.26 -4.58
CA GLU A 26 21.43 1.34 -5.42
C GLU A 26 21.90 -0.09 -5.79
N PRO A 27 22.34 -0.37 -7.04
CA PRO A 27 22.67 -1.72 -7.51
C PRO A 27 23.62 -2.50 -6.59
N ASP A 28 24.67 -1.84 -6.10
CA ASP A 28 25.69 -2.45 -5.24
C ASP A 28 25.15 -2.90 -3.87
N TYR A 29 23.97 -2.40 -3.48
CA TYR A 29 23.31 -2.69 -2.21
C TYR A 29 22.07 -3.59 -2.37
N ARG A 30 21.79 -4.08 -3.58
CA ARG A 30 20.65 -4.99 -3.84
C ARG A 30 20.91 -6.38 -3.27
N ASN A 31 19.83 -7.16 -3.14
CA ASN A 31 19.84 -8.54 -2.59
C ASN A 31 20.25 -8.65 -1.11
N GLN A 32 20.35 -7.53 -0.39
CA GLN A 32 20.64 -7.48 1.05
C GLN A 32 19.38 -7.26 1.90
N GLY A 33 18.19 -7.37 1.31
CA GLY A 33 16.91 -7.17 2.00
C GLY A 33 16.53 -5.71 2.28
N ILE A 34 17.28 -4.73 1.76
CA ILE A 34 17.05 -3.30 2.03
C ILE A 34 15.65 -2.85 1.57
N ALA A 35 15.24 -3.22 0.35
CA ALA A 35 13.90 -2.88 -0.17
C ALA A 35 12.77 -3.43 0.75
N LYS A 36 12.99 -4.62 1.33
CA LYS A 36 12.07 -5.24 2.29
C LYS A 36 12.01 -4.41 3.58
N GLN A 37 13.16 -3.99 4.11
CA GLN A 37 13.25 -3.18 5.32
C GLN A 37 12.60 -1.79 5.14
N LEU A 38 12.87 -1.12 4.02
CA LEU A 38 12.24 0.16 3.67
C LEU A 38 10.73 0.01 3.62
N THR A 39 10.23 -0.98 2.88
CA THR A 39 8.79 -1.21 2.74
C THR A 39 8.14 -1.56 4.07
N HIS A 40 8.77 -2.40 4.91
CA HIS A 40 8.28 -2.70 6.24
C HIS A 40 8.14 -1.45 7.11
N ARG A 41 9.20 -0.64 7.22
CA ARG A 41 9.16 0.61 8.00
C ARG A 41 8.05 1.55 7.50
N THR A 42 7.86 1.64 6.19
CA THR A 42 6.76 2.43 5.61
C THR A 42 5.41 1.83 6.00
N THR A 43 5.20 0.52 5.89
CA THR A 43 3.93 -0.10 6.29
C THR A 43 3.65 0.03 7.80
N ASP A 44 4.68 -0.02 8.65
CA ASP A 44 4.54 0.19 10.09
C ASP A 44 4.14 1.63 10.40
N TYR A 45 4.75 2.60 9.71
CA TYR A 45 4.35 4.00 9.80
C TYR A 45 2.90 4.21 9.33
N LEU A 46 2.53 3.66 8.17
CA LEU A 46 1.16 3.74 7.64
C LEU A 46 0.13 3.17 8.63
N LYS A 47 0.42 2.02 9.25
CA LYS A 47 -0.41 1.46 10.33
C LYS A 47 -0.50 2.42 11.52
N SER A 48 0.62 3.01 11.95
CA SER A 48 0.65 3.91 13.11
C SER A 48 -0.20 5.18 12.93
N ILE A 49 -0.37 5.63 11.68
CA ILE A 49 -1.23 6.79 11.36
C ILE A 49 -2.67 6.39 10.98
N GLY A 50 -3.03 5.12 11.19
CA GLY A 50 -4.39 4.61 10.98
C GLY A 50 -4.75 4.31 9.52
N CYS A 51 -3.78 4.09 8.63
CA CYS A 51 -4.08 3.63 7.28
C CYS A 51 -4.64 2.21 7.30
N THR A 52 -5.68 1.97 6.49
CA THR A 52 -6.36 0.68 6.43
C THR A 52 -5.89 -0.19 5.27
N GLN A 53 -5.27 0.40 4.23
CA GLN A 53 -4.58 -0.33 3.16
C GLN A 53 -3.31 0.43 2.73
N ALA A 54 -2.32 -0.32 2.24
CA ALA A 54 -1.14 0.22 1.57
C ALA A 54 -1.19 -0.11 0.07
N LEU A 55 -1.04 0.90 -0.77
CA LEU A 55 -1.10 0.81 -2.22
C LEU A 55 0.26 1.16 -2.81
N LEU A 56 0.62 0.50 -3.91
CA LEU A 56 1.81 0.80 -4.70
C LEU A 56 1.68 0.26 -6.11
N ASN A 57 2.47 0.82 -7.02
CA ASN A 57 2.68 0.28 -8.35
C ASN A 57 4.06 -0.38 -8.42
N ALA A 58 4.07 -1.71 -8.50
CA ALA A 58 5.29 -2.48 -8.54
C ALA A 58 5.92 -2.47 -9.94
N SER A 59 7.23 -2.19 -10.02
CA SER A 59 8.00 -2.49 -11.25
C SER A 59 8.20 -4.00 -11.40
N PRO A 60 8.55 -4.51 -12.60
CA PRO A 60 8.84 -5.93 -12.79
C PRO A 60 9.90 -6.47 -11.81
N LEU A 61 10.94 -5.68 -11.52
CA LEU A 61 11.98 -6.02 -10.55
C LEU A 61 11.52 -5.91 -9.10
N GLY A 62 10.59 -5.00 -8.79
CA GLY A 62 10.06 -4.81 -7.43
C GLY A 62 8.97 -5.81 -7.06
N LYS A 63 8.24 -6.37 -8.03
CA LYS A 63 7.10 -7.27 -7.81
C LYS A 63 7.42 -8.42 -6.84
N PRO A 64 8.55 -9.16 -6.96
CA PRO A 64 8.88 -10.21 -6.01
C PRO A 64 9.04 -9.71 -4.57
N VAL A 65 9.56 -8.49 -4.35
CA VAL A 65 9.72 -7.94 -3.00
C VAL A 65 8.35 -7.76 -2.35
N TYR A 66 7.40 -7.18 -3.07
CA TYR A 66 6.07 -6.87 -2.54
C TYR A 66 5.22 -8.13 -2.35
N THR A 67 5.29 -9.12 -3.24
CA THR A 67 4.56 -10.38 -3.04
C THR A 67 5.06 -11.14 -1.81
N HIS A 68 6.37 -11.16 -1.54
CA HIS A 68 6.94 -11.74 -0.31
C HIS A 68 6.52 -10.98 0.96
N LEU A 69 6.09 -9.73 0.82
CA LEU A 69 5.59 -8.89 1.91
C LEU A 69 4.06 -8.99 2.09
N GLY A 70 3.39 -9.82 1.29
CA GLY A 70 1.94 -10.02 1.37
C GLY A 70 1.12 -9.01 0.57
N PHE A 71 1.74 -8.19 -0.30
CA PHE A 71 0.99 -7.42 -1.27
C PHE A 71 0.39 -8.35 -2.33
N THR A 72 -0.88 -8.17 -2.63
CA THR A 72 -1.59 -8.88 -3.71
C THR A 72 -1.74 -7.98 -4.92
N GLU A 73 -1.69 -8.56 -6.12
CA GLU A 73 -1.93 -7.79 -7.34
C GLU A 73 -3.38 -7.29 -7.40
N ALA A 74 -3.54 -6.10 -7.97
CA ALA A 74 -4.83 -5.50 -8.26
C ALA A 74 -4.82 -4.94 -9.68
N ASN A 75 -6.00 -4.91 -10.30
CA ASN A 75 -6.19 -4.37 -11.65
C ASN A 75 -6.72 -2.93 -11.56
N GLU A 76 -5.93 -2.01 -10.99
CA GLU A 76 -6.45 -0.72 -10.53
C GLU A 76 -6.35 0.42 -11.55
N MET A 77 -7.49 1.06 -11.80
CA MET A 77 -7.59 2.47 -12.17
C MET A 77 -8.58 3.14 -11.21
N ARG A 78 -8.25 4.33 -10.67
CA ARG A 78 -9.16 5.10 -9.79
C ARG A 78 -9.22 6.57 -10.18
N LEU A 79 -10.41 7.14 -10.03
CA LEU A 79 -10.71 8.54 -10.28
C LEU A 79 -11.77 9.01 -9.27
N ASP A 80 -11.39 9.89 -8.35
CA ASP A 80 -12.32 10.66 -7.52
C ASP A 80 -12.28 12.12 -7.98
N LEU A 81 -13.46 12.70 -8.22
CA LEU A 81 -13.67 13.94 -9.00
C LEU A 81 -14.15 15.13 -8.17
N VAL A 82 -14.16 14.98 -6.86
CA VAL A 82 -14.68 15.94 -5.87
C VAL A 82 -13.81 15.90 -4.63
#